data_AF-A0A1I3HZT2-F1
#
_entry.id   AF-A0A1I3HZT2-F1
#
_cell.length_a   1.000
_cell.length_b   1.000
_cell.length_c   1.000
_cell.angle_alpha   90.00
_cell.angle_beta   90.00
_cell.angle_gamma   90.00
#
_symmetry.space_group_name_H-M   'P 1'
#
loop_
_entity.id
_entity.type
_entity.pdbx_description
1 polymer ?
#
loop_
_entity_poly.entity_id
_entity_poly.type
_entity_poly.pdbx_seq_one_letter_code
_entity_poly.pdbx_strand_id
1 'polypeptide(L)'
;MHEPPEIHVEQLPGLVLGGFFDRAEIADAGVVDKHVDPAGNRDFKKSDFEWLGVIACLKNSGMPVKQIRQYIEWGMEGDDTLKQRLGVFETHRNAVLEKIAELQGYMNKIDDKIRYYKTAIAHGTTAVHAETDCVFTEAP
;
A
#
# COMPACT_ATOMS: atom_id res chain seq x y z
N MET A 1 -13.71 22.96 27.23
CA MET A 1 -12.43 22.32 26.89
C MET A 1 -12.61 20.84 27.15
N HIS A 2 -12.90 20.07 26.11
CA HIS A 2 -12.96 18.61 26.20
C HIS A 2 -11.57 18.12 25.80
N GLU A 3 -10.83 17.51 26.73
CA GLU A 3 -9.66 16.72 26.39
C GLU A 3 -10.06 15.66 25.35
N PRO A 4 -9.31 15.52 24.24
CA PRO A 4 -9.56 14.46 23.29
C PRO A 4 -9.27 13.10 23.96
N PRO A 5 -10.02 12.05 23.65
CA PRO A 5 -9.84 10.74 24.27
C PRO A 5 -8.44 10.19 23.96
N GLU A 6 -7.72 9.74 25.00
CA GLU A 6 -6.49 8.96 24.89
C GLU A 6 -6.81 7.65 24.13
N ILE A 7 -6.18 7.45 22.98
CA ILE A 7 -6.35 6.21 22.20
C ILE A 7 -5.15 5.31 22.49
N HIS A 8 -5.38 4.26 23.27
CA HIS A 8 -4.35 3.28 23.60
C HIS A 8 -3.99 2.42 22.38
N VAL A 9 -2.69 2.28 22.12
CA VAL A 9 -2.07 1.52 21.02
C VAL A 9 -2.56 0.08 20.84
N GLU A 10 -3.17 -0.52 21.87
CA GLU A 10 -3.73 -1.88 21.82
C GLU A 10 -5.02 -1.99 20.98
N GLN A 11 -5.64 -0.87 20.58
CA GLN A 11 -6.87 -0.85 19.78
C GLN A 11 -6.66 -0.77 18.27
N LEU A 12 -5.44 -0.95 17.77
CA LEU A 12 -5.15 -1.01 16.33
C LEU A 12 -5.01 -2.48 15.86
N PRO A 13 -6.10 -3.15 15.44
CA PRO A 13 -6.01 -4.48 14.88
C PRO A 13 -5.38 -4.40 13.49
N GLY A 14 -4.05 -4.49 13.42
CA GLY A 14 -3.34 -4.82 12.17
C GLY A 14 -2.04 -4.07 11.88
N LEU A 15 -1.67 -3.03 12.63
CA LEU A 15 -0.48 -2.23 12.28
C LEU A 15 0.85 -2.72 12.90
N VAL A 16 0.80 -3.62 13.89
CA VAL A 16 2.00 -4.02 14.67
C VAL A 16 2.24 -5.54 14.69
N LEU A 17 1.24 -6.36 14.35
CA LEU A 17 1.35 -7.82 14.40
C LEU A 17 1.80 -8.40 13.05
N GLY A 18 3.08 -8.28 12.76
CA GLY A 18 3.67 -8.95 11.58
C GLY A 18 5.09 -8.55 11.20
N GLY A 19 5.89 -7.95 12.09
CA GLY A 19 7.31 -7.67 11.83
C GLY A 19 7.57 -6.80 10.59
N PHE A 20 6.60 -5.95 10.21
CA PHE A 20 6.64 -5.25 8.93
C PHE A 20 7.35 -3.89 9.05
N PHE A 21 7.18 -3.16 10.15
CA PHE A 21 8.04 -2.02 10.50
C PHE A 21 8.64 -2.33 11.86
N ASP A 22 9.97 -2.37 11.96
CA ASP A 22 10.61 -2.49 13.26
C ASP A 22 10.20 -1.29 14.13
N ARG A 23 9.89 -1.55 15.40
CA ARG A 23 9.54 -0.51 16.39
C ARG A 23 10.61 0.58 16.50
N ALA A 24 11.85 0.26 16.12
CA ALA A 24 12.99 1.17 16.02
C ALA A 24 12.93 2.07 14.76
N GLU A 25 12.50 1.57 13.59
CA GLU A 25 12.50 2.35 12.34
C GLU A 25 11.48 3.49 12.35
N ILE A 26 10.30 3.26 12.94
CA ILE A 26 9.29 4.31 13.14
C ILE A 26 9.75 5.33 14.20
N ALA A 27 10.64 4.94 15.12
CA ALA A 27 11.18 5.82 16.16
C ALA A 27 12.33 6.71 15.65
N ASP A 28 13.21 6.15 14.83
CA ASP A 28 14.38 6.85 14.28
C ASP A 28 14.00 7.87 13.21
N ALA A 29 12.88 7.66 12.51
CA ALA A 29 12.38 8.56 11.48
C ALA A 29 11.69 9.82 12.04
N GLY A 30 11.57 9.99 13.37
CA GLY A 30 11.11 11.24 14.00
C GLY A 30 9.67 11.67 13.69
N VAL A 31 8.84 10.79 13.11
CA VAL A 31 7.50 11.12 12.53
C VAL A 31 6.41 11.25 13.58
N VAL A 32 6.66 10.78 14.79
CA VAL A 32 5.68 10.77 15.86
C VAL A 32 6.22 11.65 16.97
N ASP A 33 5.42 12.63 17.39
CA ASP A 33 5.74 13.48 18.53
C ASP A 33 6.22 12.59 19.69
N LYS A 34 7.40 12.88 20.26
CA LYS A 34 7.98 12.12 21.38
C LYS A 34 7.24 12.43 22.68
N HIS A 35 5.91 12.36 22.69
CA HIS A 35 5.17 12.23 23.93
C HIS A 35 5.29 10.77 24.34
N VAL A 36 6.22 10.53 25.26
CA VAL A 36 6.32 9.25 25.94
C VAL A 36 5.70 9.50 27.31
N ASP A 37 4.66 8.73 27.64
CA ASP A 37 4.07 8.78 28.98
C ASP A 37 5.16 8.41 30.03
N PRO A 38 4.97 8.74 31.31
CA PRO A 38 5.92 8.38 32.36
C PRO A 38 6.18 6.86 32.49
N ALA A 39 5.35 6.02 31.88
CA ALA A 39 5.46 4.56 31.86
C ALA A 39 6.23 4.02 30.64
N GLY A 40 6.67 4.88 29.72
CA GLY A 40 7.46 4.50 28.54
C GLY A 40 6.63 4.18 27.29
N ASN A 41 5.32 4.45 27.29
CA ASN A 41 4.45 4.24 26.13
C ASN A 41 4.40 5.51 25.26
N ARG A 42 4.27 5.33 23.94
CA ARG A 42 4.17 6.46 23.00
C ARG A 42 2.72 6.95 22.95
N ASP A 43 2.50 8.23 23.20
CA ASP A 43 1.24 8.92 22.97
C ASP A 43 1.14 9.31 21.49
N PHE A 44 0.11 8.81 20.82
CA PHE A 44 -0.17 9.16 19.42
C PHE A 44 -1.30 10.19 19.38
N LYS A 45 -1.05 11.33 18.74
CA LYS A 45 -2.09 12.31 18.40
C LYS A 45 -2.85 11.84 17.17
N LYS A 46 -4.06 12.37 16.97
CA LYS A 46 -4.88 12.07 15.79
C LYS A 46 -4.13 12.32 14.46
N SER A 47 -3.30 13.36 14.42
CA SER A 47 -2.43 13.67 13.28
C SER A 47 -1.44 12.55 12.97
N ASP A 48 -0.95 11.84 13.98
CA ASP A 48 0.03 10.76 13.79
C ASP A 48 -0.60 9.53 13.13
N PHE A 49 -1.89 9.28 13.39
CA PHE A 49 -2.64 8.23 12.72
C PHE A 49 -2.82 8.51 11.21
N GLU A 50 -3.02 9.78 10.82
CA GLU A 50 -3.12 10.16 9.41
C GLU A 50 -1.79 9.90 8.69
N TRP A 51 -0.66 10.25 9.32
CA TRP A 51 0.69 9.97 8.81
C TRP A 51 0.98 8.46 8.70
N LEU A 52 0.62 7.68 9.72
CA LEU A 52 0.75 6.22 9.69
C LEU A 52 -0.08 5.60 8.56
N GLY A 53 -1.29 6.11 8.32
CA GLY A 53 -2.13 5.66 7.21
C GLY A 53 -1.49 5.89 5.84
N VAL A 54 -0.88 7.07 5.65
CA VAL A 54 -0.13 7.39 4.42
C VAL A 54 1.07 6.46 4.24
N ILE A 55 1.89 6.29 5.28
CA ILE A 55 3.08 5.42 5.25
C ILE A 55 2.69 3.98 4.92
N ALA A 56 1.64 3.46 5.57
CA ALA A 56 1.12 2.13 5.30
C ALA A 56 0.63 2.00 3.85
N CYS A 57 -0.09 3.00 3.34
CA CYS A 57 -0.55 3.04 1.95
C CYS A 57 0.63 2.98 0.97
N LEU A 58 1.61 3.87 1.11
CA LEU A 58 2.79 3.94 0.24
C LEU A 58 3.56 2.61 0.21
N LYS A 59 3.75 2.00 1.38
CA LYS A 59 4.42 0.71 1.47
C LYS A 59 3.64 -0.42 0.82
N ASN A 60 2.34 -0.55 1.14
CA ASN A 60 1.51 -1.63 0.65
C ASN A 60 1.29 -1.54 -0.87
N SER A 61 1.38 -0.34 -1.43
CA SER A 61 1.37 -0.10 -2.88
C SER A 61 2.75 -0.24 -3.54
N GLY A 62 3.76 -0.73 -2.81
CA GLY A 62 5.05 -1.13 -3.37
C GLY A 62 6.15 -0.06 -3.37
N MET A 63 5.95 1.07 -2.70
CA MET A 63 7.01 2.08 -2.60
C MET A 63 8.19 1.56 -1.75
N PRO A 64 9.45 1.70 -2.21
CA PRO A 64 10.61 1.31 -1.41
C PRO A 64 10.72 2.10 -0.11
N VAL A 65 11.07 1.43 0.98
CA VAL A 65 11.22 2.05 2.32
C VAL A 65 12.16 3.26 2.30
N LYS A 66 13.20 3.25 1.45
CA LYS A 66 14.11 4.40 1.28
C LYS A 66 13.39 5.67 0.81
N GLN A 67 12.45 5.55 -0.14
CA GLN A 67 11.69 6.70 -0.64
C GLN A 67 10.67 7.19 0.39
N ILE A 68 10.07 6.24 1.14
CA ILE A 68 9.16 6.58 2.24
C ILE A 68 9.89 7.37 3.33
N ARG A 69 11.13 6.98 3.69
CA ARG A 69 11.97 7.74 4.63
C ARG A 69 12.26 9.16 4.14
N GLN A 70 12.59 9.32 2.86
CA GLN A 70 12.82 10.64 2.28
C GLN A 70 11.55 11.52 2.29
N TYR A 71 10.39 10.95 1.98
CA TYR A 71 9.10 11.65 2.11
C TYR A 71 8.83 12.13 3.54
N ILE A 72 9.17 11.30 4.52
CA ILE A 72 9.06 11.62 5.94
C ILE A 72 10.00 12.77 6.32
N GLU A 73 11.26 12.72 5.92
CA GLU A 73 12.26 13.77 6.20
C GLU A 73 11.76 15.13 5.68
N TRP A 74 11.22 15.16 4.46
CA TRP A 74 10.58 16.35 3.90
C TRP A 74 9.36 16.80 4.70
N GLY A 75 8.56 15.87 5.22
CA GLY A 75 7.45 16.17 6.12
C GLY A 75 7.89 16.93 7.37
N MET A 76 9.06 16.58 7.92
CA MET A 76 9.64 17.23 9.11
C MET A 76 10.24 18.60 8.81
N GLU A 77 10.76 18.83 7.60
CA GLU A 77 11.27 20.14 7.15
C GLU A 77 10.16 21.20 7.00
N GLY A 78 8.90 20.77 6.92
CA GLY A 78 7.74 21.67 6.85
C GLY A 78 7.40 22.13 5.43
N ASP A 79 6.83 23.33 5.30
CA ASP A 79 6.13 23.74 4.07
C ASP A 79 7.06 24.01 2.87
N ASP A 80 8.36 24.18 3.09
CA ASP A 80 9.35 24.38 2.03
C ASP A 80 9.49 23.17 1.10
N THR A 81 9.03 21.99 1.53
CA THR A 81 9.13 20.73 0.79
C THR A 81 7.83 20.28 0.11
N LEU A 82 6.78 21.12 0.13
CA LEU A 82 5.45 20.75 -0.39
C LEU A 82 5.51 20.25 -1.85
N LYS A 83 6.36 20.84 -2.68
CA LYS A 83 6.53 20.43 -4.08
C LYS A 83 7.17 19.05 -4.20
N GLN A 84 8.17 18.76 -3.38
CA GLN A 84 8.87 17.47 -3.33
C GLN A 84 7.91 16.37 -2.85
N ARG A 85 7.15 16.65 -1.79
CA ARG A 85 6.12 15.75 -1.27
C ARG A 85 5.04 15.45 -2.31
N LEU A 86 4.55 16.46 -3.03
CA LEU A 86 3.59 16.26 -4.12
C LEU A 86 4.17 15.37 -5.23
N GLY A 87 5.41 15.64 -5.66
CA GLY A 87 6.06 14.88 -6.72
C GLY A 87 6.21 13.39 -6.42
N VAL A 88 6.41 13.03 -5.14
CA VAL A 88 6.39 11.62 -4.70
C VAL A 88 5.06 10.95 -5.00
N PHE A 89 3.95 11.61 -4.62
CA PHE A 89 2.62 11.05 -4.85
C PHE A 89 2.26 10.98 -6.33
N GLU A 90 2.60 12.00 -7.12
CA GLU A 90 2.32 11.99 -8.56
C GLU A 90 3.09 10.87 -9.27
N THR A 91 4.37 10.72 -8.95
CA THR A 91 5.23 9.67 -9.52
C THR A 91 4.72 8.28 -9.11
N HIS A 92 4.43 8.11 -7.82
CA HIS A 92 3.94 6.83 -7.30
C HIS A 92 2.55 6.47 -7.84
N ARG A 93 1.67 7.46 -8.00
CA ARG A 93 0.36 7.26 -8.63
C ARG A 93 0.51 6.67 -10.03
N ASN A 94 1.44 7.17 -10.83
CA ASN A 94 1.68 6.64 -12.18
C ASN A 94 2.19 5.19 -12.13
N ALA A 95 3.15 4.89 -11.24
CA ALA A 95 3.64 3.53 -11.05
C ALA A 95 2.53 2.55 -10.61
N VAL A 96 1.64 2.98 -9.72
CA VAL A 96 0.49 2.17 -9.28
C VAL A 96 -0.50 1.95 -10.44
N LEU A 97 -0.75 2.97 -11.27
CA LEU A 97 -1.62 2.83 -12.45
C LEU A 97 -1.05 1.84 -13.48
N GLU A 98 0.25 1.89 -13.74
CA GLU A 98 0.93 0.92 -14.59
C GLU A 98 0.77 -0.50 -14.01
N LYS A 99 0.94 -0.65 -12.70
CA LYS A 99 0.75 -1.96 -12.04
C LYS A 99 -0.68 -2.46 -12.15
N ILE A 100 -1.67 -1.58 -12.02
CA ILE A 100 -3.08 -1.93 -12.20
C ILE A 100 -3.33 -2.44 -13.63
N ALA A 101 -2.81 -1.74 -14.65
CA ALA A 101 -2.96 -2.16 -16.04
C ALA A 101 -2.34 -3.54 -16.31
N GLU A 102 -1.14 -3.79 -15.78
CA GLU A 102 -0.47 -5.09 -15.85
C GLU A 102 -1.31 -6.20 -15.20
N LEU A 103 -1.80 -5.96 -13.98
CA LEU A 103 -2.63 -6.91 -13.25
C LEU A 103 -3.96 -7.21 -13.94
N GLN A 104 -4.57 -6.20 -14.59
CA GLN A 104 -5.75 -6.39 -15.43
C GLN A 104 -5.46 -7.29 -16.63
N GLY A 105 -4.28 -7.16 -17.26
CA GLY A 105 -3.83 -8.07 -18.31
C GLY A 105 -3.73 -9.52 -17.84
N TYR A 106 -3.13 -9.74 -16.66
CA TYR A 106 -3.09 -11.08 -16.06
C TYR A 106 -4.48 -11.63 -15.72
N MET A 107 -5.38 -10.78 -15.21
CA MET A 107 -6.75 -11.17 -14.89
C MET A 107 -7.49 -11.67 -16.14
N ASN A 108 -7.39 -10.96 -17.26
CA ASN A 108 -8.00 -11.36 -18.52
C ASN A 108 -7.55 -12.77 -18.94
N LYS A 109 -6.25 -13.07 -18.80
CA LYS A 109 -5.71 -14.39 -19.15
C LYS A 109 -6.24 -15.50 -18.25
N ILE A 110 -6.35 -15.21 -16.95
CA ILE A 110 -6.92 -16.13 -15.97
C ILE A 110 -8.39 -16.41 -16.30
N ASP A 111 -9.17 -15.37 -16.61
CA ASP A 111 -10.59 -15.48 -16.98
C ASP A 111 -10.79 -16.28 -18.27
N ASP A 112 -9.94 -16.10 -19.27
CA ASP A 112 -9.96 -16.91 -20.48
C ASP A 112 -9.69 -18.38 -20.20
N LYS A 113 -8.73 -18.68 -19.31
CA LYS A 113 -8.47 -20.06 -18.88
C LYS A 113 -9.63 -20.65 -18.10
N ILE A 114 -10.27 -19.87 -17.22
CA ILE A 114 -11.48 -20.29 -16.50
C ILE A 114 -12.59 -20.63 -17.50
N ARG A 115 -12.81 -19.78 -18.50
CA ARG A 115 -13.80 -20.01 -19.56
C ARG A 115 -13.50 -21.29 -20.33
N TYR A 116 -12.25 -21.45 -20.77
CA TYR A 116 -11.80 -22.66 -21.45
C TYR A 116 -12.08 -23.93 -20.64
N TYR A 117 -11.71 -23.97 -19.37
CA TYR A 117 -11.93 -25.17 -18.55
C TYR A 117 -13.40 -25.42 -18.26
N LYS A 118 -14.23 -24.37 -18.07
CA LYS A 118 -15.69 -24.53 -17.98
C LYS A 118 -16.26 -25.20 -19.22
N THR A 119 -15.80 -24.78 -20.41
CA THR A 119 -16.21 -25.38 -21.68
C THR A 119 -15.69 -26.82 -21.80
N ALA A 120 -14.42 -27.07 -21.50
CA ALA A 120 -13.84 -28.42 -21.54
C ALA A 120 -14.57 -29.41 -20.63
N ILE A 121 -14.97 -28.97 -19.43
CA ILE A 121 -15.78 -29.77 -18.50
C ILE A 121 -17.15 -30.08 -19.12
N ALA A 122 -17.81 -29.10 -19.73
CA ALA A 122 -19.12 -29.30 -20.36
C ALA A 122 -19.07 -30.29 -21.55
N HIS A 123 -17.96 -30.31 -22.30
CA HIS A 123 -17.76 -31.20 -23.44
C HIS A 123 -17.05 -32.51 -23.09
N GLY A 124 -16.59 -32.69 -21.85
CA GLY A 124 -15.86 -33.88 -21.41
C GLY A 124 -14.49 -34.08 -22.07
N THR A 125 -13.93 -33.05 -22.72
CA THR A 125 -12.66 -33.11 -23.43
C THR A 125 -11.94 -31.77 -23.40
N THR A 126 -10.60 -31.81 -23.36
CA THR A 126 -9.74 -30.63 -23.50
C THR A 126 -9.49 -30.24 -24.97
N ALA A 127 -9.97 -31.05 -25.92
CA ALA A 127 -9.84 -30.80 -27.35
C ALA A 127 -10.76 -29.68 -27.88
N VAL A 128 -11.41 -28.89 -27.02
CA VAL A 128 -12.31 -27.78 -27.44
C VAL A 128 -11.60 -26.59 -28.11
N HIS A 129 -10.33 -26.76 -28.49
CA HIS A 129 -9.48 -25.72 -29.07
C HIS A 129 -9.83 -25.31 -30.51
N ALA A 130 -10.92 -25.83 -31.10
CA ALA A 130 -11.20 -25.62 -32.52
C ALA A 130 -11.86 -24.27 -32.88
N GLU A 131 -12.48 -23.55 -31.93
CA GLU A 131 -13.31 -22.36 -32.27
C GLU A 131 -12.98 -21.08 -31.51
N THR A 132 -12.04 -21.09 -30.55
CA THR A 132 -11.72 -19.88 -29.78
C THR A 132 -10.25 -19.55 -29.93
N ASP A 133 -9.96 -18.75 -30.95
CA ASP A 133 -8.71 -17.98 -31.07
C ASP A 133 -8.48 -17.23 -29.75
N CYS A 134 -7.67 -17.81 -28.86
CA CYS A 134 -7.12 -17.09 -27.72
C CYS A 134 -6.06 -16.14 -28.27
N VAL A 135 -6.51 -15.01 -28.83
CA VAL A 135 -5.63 -13.92 -29.24
C VAL A 135 -4.91 -13.42 -27.99
N PHE A 136 -3.60 -13.63 -27.94
CA PHE A 136 -2.75 -12.84 -27.07
C PHE A 136 -2.84 -11.40 -27.56
N THR A 137 -3.79 -10.62 -27.03
CA THR A 137 -3.67 -9.17 -27.12
C THR A 137 -2.58 -8.78 -26.13
N GLU A 138 -1.36 -8.62 -26.64
CA GLU A 138 -0.31 -7.88 -25.94
C GLU A 138 -0.87 -6.51 -25.58
N ALA A 139 -0.81 -6.17 -24.29
CA ALA A 139 -1.20 -4.84 -23.82
C ALA A 139 -0.28 -3.79 -24.48
N PRO A 140 -0.83 -2.63 -24.88
CA PRO A 140 -0.07 -1.56 -25.54
C PRO A 140 0.99 -0.90 -24.64
#